data_AF-R4KJ57-F1
#
_entry.id   AF-R4KJ57-F1
#
_cell.length_a   1.000
_cell.length_b   1.000
_cell.length_c   1.000
_cell.angle_alpha   90.00
_cell.angle_beta   90.00
_cell.angle_gamma   90.00
#
_symmetry.space_group_name_H-M   'P 1'
#
loop_
_entity.id
_entity.type
_entity.pdbx_description
1 polymer ?
#
loop_
_entity_poly.entity_id
_entity_poly.type
_entity_poly.pdbx_seq_one_letter_code
_entity_poly.pdbx_strand_id
1 'polypeptide(L)' 'MACLQTNWQDEIERVAYGVRRRVLEHTVVNNGGYLSQACSAAEILATMYIRIMNLGKTEEPLMPGPFMPVHWYNL' A
#
# COMPACT_ATOMS: atom_id res chain seq x y z
N MET A 1 -6.79 -27.26 21.43
CA MET A 1 -6.66 -26.50 20.16
C MET A 1 -5.72 -25.33 20.45
N ALA A 2 -4.47 -25.40 20.01
CA ALA A 2 -3.52 -24.31 20.23
C ALA A 2 -3.87 -23.15 19.28
N CYS A 3 -4.02 -21.94 19.82
CA CYS A 3 -4.13 -20.72 19.04
C CYS A 3 -2.78 -20.48 18.36
N LEU A 4 -2.72 -20.50 17.02
CA LEU A 4 -1.50 -20.15 16.29
C LEU A 4 -1.21 -18.66 16.57
N GLN A 5 -0.16 -18.37 17.33
CA GLN A 5 0.35 -17.00 17.44
C GLN A 5 0.83 -16.58 16.06
N THR A 6 0.07 -15.71 15.41
CA THR A 6 0.46 -15.05 14.17
C THR A 6 1.60 -14.09 14.49
N ASN A 7 2.76 -14.31 13.88
CA ASN A 7 3.92 -13.44 14.09
C ASN A 7 3.72 -12.13 13.31
N TRP A 8 4.42 -11.08 13.68
CA TRP A 8 4.29 -9.78 13.01
C TRP A 8 4.70 -9.83 11.52
N GLN A 9 5.55 -10.78 11.14
CA GLN A 9 5.93 -11.04 9.75
C GLN A 9 4.71 -11.52 8.95
N ASP A 10 3.87 -12.38 9.51
CA ASP A 10 2.67 -12.89 8.84
C ASP A 10 1.70 -11.73 8.52
N GLU A 11 1.62 -10.73 9.41
CA GLU A 11 0.83 -9.53 9.15
C GLU A 11 1.41 -8.67 8.02
N ILE A 12 2.74 -8.52 7.97
CA ILE A 12 3.42 -7.84 6.87
C ILE A 12 3.19 -8.57 5.55
N GLU A 13 3.32 -9.90 5.51
CA GLU A 13 3.08 -10.70 4.31
C GLU A 13 1.63 -10.55 3.82
N ARG A 14 0.66 -10.61 4.75
CA ARG A 14 -0.76 -10.38 4.44
C ARG A 14 -0.99 -9.00 3.83
N VAL A 15 -0.38 -7.96 4.39
CA VAL A 15 -0.52 -6.57 3.89
C VAL A 15 0.18 -6.39 2.55
N ALA A 16 1.40 -6.91 2.38
CA ALA A 16 2.17 -6.85 1.14
C ALA A 16 1.44 -7.55 -0.01
N TYR A 17 0.85 -8.72 0.25
CA TYR A 17 0.00 -9.41 -0.71
C TYR A 17 -1.24 -8.59 -1.08
N GLY A 18 -1.87 -7.92 -0.12
CA GLY A 18 -2.95 -6.97 -0.37
C GLY A 18 -2.54 -5.78 -1.25
N VAL A 19 -1.33 -5.24 -1.06
CA VAL A 19 -0.77 -4.18 -1.92
C VAL A 19 -0.67 -4.68 -3.37
N ARG A 20 -0.05 -5.84 -3.59
CA ARG A 20 0.10 -6.44 -4.93
C ARG A 20 -1.24 -6.63 -5.64
N ARG A 21 -2.24 -7.16 -4.91
CA ARG A 21 -3.57 -7.40 -5.47
C ARG A 21 -4.25 -6.10 -5.93
N ARG A 22 -4.27 -5.07 -5.08
CA ARG A 22 -4.94 -3.80 -5.41
C ARG A 22 -4.23 -3.06 -6.55
N VAL A 23 -2.91 -3.09 -6.58
CA VAL A 23 -2.16 -2.44 -7.67
C VAL A 23 -2.36 -3.18 -8.98
N LEU A 24 -2.39 -4.53 -8.97
CA LEU A 24 -2.74 -5.32 -10.16
C LEU A 24 -4.13 -4.93 -10.68
N GLU A 25 -5.14 -4.94 -9.81
CA GLU A 25 -6.51 -4.54 -10.16
C GLU A 25 -6.54 -3.12 -10.75
N HIS A 26 -5.91 -2.15 -10.08
CA HIS A 26 -5.82 -0.78 -10.55
C HIS A 26 -5.14 -0.69 -11.93
N THR A 27 -4.04 -1.43 -12.13
CA THR A 27 -3.29 -1.40 -13.39
C THR A 27 -4.12 -1.96 -14.55
N VAL A 28 -4.85 -3.05 -14.30
CA VAL A 28 -5.73 -3.67 -15.30
C VAL A 28 -6.91 -2.76 -15.64
N VAL A 29 -7.60 -2.23 -14.64
CA VAL A 29 -8.78 -1.35 -14.83
C VAL A 29 -8.41 -0.07 -15.58
N ASN A 30 -7.23 0.50 -15.31
CA ASN A 30 -6.82 1.78 -15.89
C ASN A 30 -5.90 1.63 -17.12
N ASN A 31 -5.66 0.40 -17.59
CA ASN A 31 -4.74 0.09 -18.70
C ASN A 31 -3.35 0.75 -18.53
N GLY A 32 -2.86 0.80 -17.28
CA GLY A 32 -1.66 1.54 -16.94
C GLY A 32 -1.50 1.73 -15.44
N GLY A 33 -0.26 1.90 -14.99
CA GLY A 33 0.08 2.06 -13.58
C GLY A 33 1.50 1.61 -13.27
N TYR A 34 1.98 1.91 -12.06
CA TYR A 34 3.32 1.53 -11.60
C TYR A 34 3.35 0.15 -10.94
N LEU A 35 2.84 -0.87 -11.66
CA LEU A 35 2.66 -2.22 -11.12
C LEU A 35 3.95 -2.82 -10.54
N SER A 36 5.02 -2.84 -11.34
CA SER A 36 6.30 -3.44 -10.94
C SER A 36 6.90 -2.74 -9.73
N GLN A 37 6.84 -1.41 -9.69
CA GLN A 37 7.38 -0.61 -8.59
C GLN A 37 6.66 -0.93 -7.27
N ALA A 38 5.32 -0.92 -7.28
CA ALA A 38 4.57 -1.19 -6.07
C ALA A 38 4.66 -2.65 -5.63
N CYS A 39 4.70 -3.60 -6.56
CA CYS A 39 4.82 -5.02 -6.23
C CYS A 39 6.20 -5.38 -5.67
N SER A 40 7.29 -4.77 -6.17
CA SER A 40 8.65 -4.99 -5.67
C SER A 40 8.92 -4.30 -4.33
N ALA A 41 8.18 -3.22 -4.02
CA ALA A 41 8.31 -2.50 -2.75
C ALA A 41 7.29 -2.94 -1.68
N ALA A 42 6.45 -3.94 -1.95
CA ALA A 42 5.29 -4.25 -1.11
C ALA A 42 5.64 -4.58 0.35
N GLU A 43 6.71 -5.36 0.59
CA GLU A 43 7.18 -5.68 1.95
C GLU A 43 7.72 -4.46 2.66
N ILE A 44 8.44 -3.57 1.96
CA ILE A 44 8.95 -2.32 2.54
C ILE A 44 7.77 -1.44 2.97
N LEU A 45 6.78 -1.25 2.09
CA LEU A 45 5.57 -0.48 2.38
C LEU A 45 4.79 -1.07 3.57
N ALA A 46 4.57 -2.39 3.57
CA ALA A 46 3.87 -3.08 4.65
C ALA A 46 4.62 -2.97 5.99
N THR A 47 5.95 -3.13 5.97
CA THR A 47 6.79 -2.98 7.17
C THR A 47 6.74 -1.57 7.72
N MET A 48 6.85 -0.56 6.85
CA MET A 48 6.76 0.83 7.26
C MET A 48 5.43 1.11 7.95
N TYR A 49 4.33 0.69 7.32
CA TYR A 49 2.98 0.98 7.81
C TYR A 49 2.62 0.24 9.10
N ILE A 50 3.00 -1.05 9.22
CA ILE A 50 2.59 -1.88 10.36
C ILE A 50 3.53 -1.75 11.56
N ARG A 51 4.81 -1.42 11.35
CA ARG A 51 5.83 -1.55 12.40
C ARG A 51 6.69 -0.31 12.66
N ILE A 52 7.02 0.47 11.63
CA ILE A 52 8.03 1.53 11.76
C ILE A 52 7.37 2.89 11.99
N MET A 53 6.33 3.21 11.22
CA MET A 53 5.69 4.52 11.28
C MET A 53 4.81 4.64 12.53
N ASN A 54 4.97 5.73 13.27
CA ASN A 54 4.11 6.09 14.39
C ASN A 54 2.91 6.92 13.87
N LEU A 55 1.95 6.25 13.26
CA LEU A 55 0.76 6.88 12.69
C LEU A 55 -0.37 6.94 13.73
N GLY A 56 -1.07 8.08 13.79
CA GLY A 56 -2.30 8.19 14.57
C GLY A 56 -3.41 7.30 14.02
N LYS A 57 -4.37 6.92 14.86
CA LYS A 57 -5.58 6.25 14.40
C LYS A 57 -6.40 7.21 13.55
N THR A 58 -6.96 6.71 12.46
CA THR A 58 -7.99 7.44 11.71
C THR A 58 -9.36 6.91 12.11
N GLU A 59 -10.33 7.79 12.30
CA GLU A 59 -11.71 7.40 12.60
C GLU A 59 -12.38 6.70 11.41
N GLU A 60 -12.04 7.12 10.18
CA GLU A 60 -12.62 6.61 8.94
C GLU A 60 -11.52 6.47 7.84
N PRO A 61 -11.74 5.67 6.78
CA PRO A 61 -10.82 5.63 5.65
C PRO A 61 -10.61 7.01 5.02
N LEU A 62 -9.35 7.45 4.90
CA LEU A 62 -9.03 8.70 4.21
C LEU A 62 -9.24 8.52 2.71
N MET A 63 -10.15 9.32 2.13
CA MET A 63 -10.29 9.41 0.69
C MET A 63 -9.22 10.36 0.14
N PRO A 64 -8.45 9.96 -0.89
CA PRO A 64 -7.51 10.87 -1.51
C PRO A 64 -8.27 12.06 -2.12
N GLY A 65 -7.74 13.26 -1.93
CA GLY A 65 -8.24 14.44 -2.63
C GLY A 65 -8.05 14.33 -4.15
N PRO A 66 -8.67 15.23 -4.94
CA PRO A 66 -8.46 15.26 -6.38
C PRO A 66 -6.97 15.41 -6.71
N PHE A 67 -6.52 14.69 -7.72
CA PHE A 67 -5.14 14.79 -8.20
C PHE A 67 -4.88 16.20 -8.72
N MET A 68 -3.88 16.90 -8.16
CA MET A 68 -3.41 18.17 -8.69
C MET A 68 -2.21 17.92 -9.60
N PRO A 69 -2.32 18.14 -10.92
CA PRO A 69 -1.19 18.01 -11.81
C PRO A 69 -0.14 19.07 -11.50
N VAL A 70 1.11 18.67 -11.52
CA VAL A 70 2.26 19.59 -11.49
C VAL A 70 2.31 20.35 -12.82
N HIS A 71 2.21 21.69 -12.77
CA HIS A 71 2.29 22.54 -13.96
C HIS A 71 3.76 22.75 -14.36
N TRP A 72 4.16 22.21 -15.51
CA TRP A 72 5.54 22.26 -16.00
C TRP A 72 5.84 23.41 -16.99
N TYR A 73 5.00 24.43 -17.12
CA TYR A 73 5.16 25.49 -18.13
C TYR A 73 6.02 26.70 -17.72
N ASN A 74 6.86 26.60 -16.68
CA ASN A 74 7.75 27.69 -16.24
C ASN A 74 9.22 27.26 -16.07
N LEU A 75 9.71 26.34 -16.91
CA LEU A 75 11.13 26.07 -17.11
C LEU A 75 11.47 26.15 -18.61
#